data_AF-A0AB72ZBE5-F1
#
_entry.id   AF-A0AB72ZBE5-F1
#
_cell.length_a   1.000
_cell.length_b   1.000
_cell.length_c   1.000
_cell.angle_alpha   90.00
_cell.angle_beta   90.00
_cell.angle_gamma   90.00
#
_symmetry.space_group_name_H-M   'P 1'
#
loop_
_entity.id
_entity.type
_entity.pdbx_description
1 polymer ?
#
loop_
_entity_poly.entity_id
_entity_poly.type
_entity_poly.pdbx_seq_one_letter_code
_entity_poly.pdbx_strand_id
1 'polypeptide(L)'
;MTNKIFKSAILDFSVSAQNAKANVPQIRFSTQDSGGTARLVFAIKKEDYSLPLSSAAEITLAMVMSVGEEYESKYVVNPVITNRAKGIFEYSLTDDQISHNGQVNAELYVKYPEQAMQINRFNFEIEKAMIDDNFFPVATYYVERWDNYEKIFDESVAELSNKLEALDVRADNIQTQFDSFSPEQFTPKEEFENHIYNSDIHVTIANKIAWESKETMEGSQAKADRALADAKADSQAKANQALVDANIYTDNSSKETLVWSGSSYFLETHIFSWDATKVKHGVLLEFSRYAPGTGVQDYGYIQYFFSKEYLVRNNNKATWVNMPGATDAAKKTIRLTPTSVSGDATNGQAPSTSYALRAVTIF
;
A
#
# COMPACT_ATOMS: atom_id res chain seq x y z
N MET A 1 -60.96 21.17 -32.97
CA MET A 1 -60.35 21.41 -34.29
C MET A 1 -60.65 22.86 -34.65
N THR A 2 -59.65 23.72 -34.65
CA THR A 2 -59.83 25.14 -34.99
C THR A 2 -59.85 25.23 -36.51
N ASN A 3 -60.95 25.71 -37.08
CA ASN A 3 -61.06 25.89 -38.52
C ASN A 3 -60.09 27.01 -38.95
N LYS A 4 -59.02 26.68 -39.67
CA LYS A 4 -58.08 27.65 -40.24
C LYS A 4 -58.37 27.80 -41.72
N ILE A 5 -58.78 28.99 -42.12
CA ILE A 5 -59.03 29.35 -43.52
C ILE A 5 -57.84 30.16 -44.01
N PHE A 6 -57.27 29.77 -45.15
CA PHE A 6 -56.12 30.45 -45.74
C PHE A 6 -56.52 31.16 -47.03
N LYS A 7 -56.18 32.45 -47.13
CA LYS A 7 -56.24 33.21 -48.37
C LYS A 7 -54.99 32.87 -49.18
N SER A 8 -55.14 31.93 -50.10
CA SER A 8 -54.00 31.31 -50.80
C SER A 8 -53.84 31.84 -52.22
N ALA A 9 -52.64 32.32 -52.55
CA ALA A 9 -52.22 32.58 -53.92
C ALA A 9 -51.52 31.34 -54.47
N ILE A 10 -52.02 30.82 -55.60
CA ILE A 10 -51.46 29.63 -56.26
C ILE A 10 -50.55 30.08 -57.39
N LEU A 11 -49.30 29.62 -57.33
CA LEU A 11 -48.20 30.00 -58.21
C LEU A 11 -47.66 28.77 -58.94
N ASP A 12 -48.04 28.64 -60.21
CA ASP A 12 -47.55 27.59 -61.10
C ASP A 12 -46.32 28.10 -61.87
N PHE A 13 -45.14 27.57 -61.54
CA PHE A 13 -43.87 27.99 -62.16
C PHE A 13 -43.19 26.85 -62.92
N SER A 14 -42.66 27.14 -64.11
CA SER A 14 -41.84 26.20 -64.87
C SER A 14 -40.36 26.52 -64.74
N VAL A 15 -39.53 25.48 -64.58
CA VAL A 15 -38.07 25.60 -64.50
C VAL A 15 -37.48 25.61 -65.91
N SER A 16 -37.41 26.79 -66.54
CA SER A 16 -36.87 26.99 -67.88
C SER A 16 -35.84 28.13 -67.94
N ALA A 17 -34.83 27.99 -68.79
CA ALA A 17 -33.88 29.07 -69.10
C ALA A 17 -34.44 30.10 -70.09
N GLN A 18 -35.55 29.77 -70.76
CA GLN A 18 -36.27 30.69 -71.63
C GLN A 18 -37.19 31.55 -70.78
N ASN A 19 -37.32 32.84 -71.11
CA ASN A 19 -38.26 33.77 -70.47
C ASN A 19 -39.71 33.35 -70.77
N ALA A 20 -40.15 32.25 -70.17
CA ALA A 20 -41.56 32.00 -70.01
C ALA A 20 -42.06 33.08 -69.04
N LYS A 21 -42.75 34.11 -69.56
CA LYS A 21 -43.59 34.98 -68.75
C LYS A 21 -44.47 34.05 -67.91
N ALA A 22 -44.10 33.85 -66.65
CA ALA A 22 -44.99 33.15 -65.74
C ALA A 22 -46.28 33.96 -65.71
N ASN A 23 -47.42 33.31 -65.91
CA ASN A 23 -48.71 33.92 -65.62
C ASN A 23 -48.82 34.00 -64.09
N VAL A 24 -48.10 34.95 -63.48
CA VAL A 24 -48.28 35.28 -62.07
C VAL A 24 -49.64 35.96 -61.99
N PRO A 25 -50.64 35.37 -61.29
CA PRO A 25 -51.89 36.06 -61.06
C PRO A 25 -51.61 37.37 -60.30
N GLN A 26 -52.51 38.35 -60.40
CA GLN A 26 -52.40 39.52 -59.53
C GLN A 26 -52.68 39.09 -58.09
N ILE A 27 -51.63 39.03 -57.26
CA ILE A 27 -51.73 38.64 -55.86
C ILE A 27 -51.90 39.88 -55.01
N ARG A 28 -52.98 39.91 -54.22
CA ARG A 28 -53.26 40.97 -53.24
C ARG A 28 -53.55 40.36 -51.87
N PHE A 29 -52.69 40.67 -50.92
CA PHE A 29 -52.97 40.44 -49.51
C PHE A 29 -53.31 41.77 -48.83
N SER A 30 -53.83 41.69 -47.62
CA SER A 30 -54.16 42.84 -46.78
C SER A 30 -53.33 42.78 -45.50
N THR A 31 -52.98 43.94 -44.94
CA THR A 31 -52.37 44.04 -43.59
C THR A 31 -53.18 43.34 -42.50
N GLN A 32 -54.47 43.06 -42.73
CA GLN A 32 -55.35 42.31 -41.83
C GLN A 32 -55.39 40.79 -42.09
N ASP A 33 -54.69 40.27 -43.10
CA ASP A 33 -54.52 38.82 -43.33
C ASP A 33 -53.52 38.20 -42.30
N SER A 34 -53.68 38.56 -41.02
CA SER A 34 -52.85 38.17 -39.86
C SER A 34 -53.12 36.73 -39.40
N GLY A 35 -52.37 36.26 -38.40
CA GLY A 35 -52.43 34.89 -37.89
C GLY A 35 -51.91 33.85 -38.87
N GLY A 36 -51.14 34.27 -39.87
CA GLY A 36 -50.62 33.41 -40.94
C GLY A 36 -51.69 32.97 -41.95
N THR A 37 -52.72 33.79 -42.19
CA THR A 37 -53.80 33.46 -43.14
C THR A 37 -53.44 33.78 -44.59
N ALA A 38 -52.54 34.75 -44.83
CA ALA A 38 -51.99 35.06 -46.14
C ALA A 38 -50.96 34.00 -46.57
N ARG A 39 -51.27 33.21 -47.60
CA ARG A 39 -50.45 32.04 -47.98
C ARG A 39 -50.07 32.03 -49.46
N LEU A 40 -48.80 31.79 -49.72
CA LEU A 40 -48.26 31.49 -51.04
C LEU A 40 -48.15 29.97 -51.20
N VAL A 41 -48.71 29.43 -52.27
CA VAL A 41 -48.66 28.01 -52.62
C VAL A 41 -47.97 27.89 -53.96
N PHE A 42 -46.83 27.22 -53.99
CA PHE A 42 -46.01 27.08 -55.19
C PHE A 42 -46.14 25.66 -55.73
N ALA A 43 -46.34 25.53 -57.03
CA ALA A 43 -46.29 24.27 -57.76
C ALA A 43 -45.26 24.39 -58.88
N ILE A 44 -44.18 23.62 -58.79
CA ILE A 44 -43.09 23.69 -59.76
C ILE A 44 -43.18 22.59 -60.81
N LYS A 45 -42.92 22.95 -62.07
CA LYS A 45 -42.97 22.08 -63.24
C LYS A 45 -41.65 22.12 -64.00
N LYS A 46 -41.32 21.05 -64.71
CA LYS A 46 -40.24 21.01 -65.71
C LYS A 46 -40.90 20.65 -67.03
N GLU A 47 -40.83 21.57 -68.00
CA GLU A 47 -41.70 21.53 -69.18
C GLU A 47 -43.18 21.50 -68.74
N ASP A 48 -43.94 20.48 -69.13
CA ASP A 48 -45.37 20.30 -68.80
C ASP A 48 -45.65 19.34 -67.62
N TYR A 49 -44.61 18.78 -67.00
CA TYR A 49 -44.75 17.80 -65.91
C TYR A 49 -44.41 18.41 -64.54
N SER A 50 -45.11 17.96 -63.49
CA SER A 50 -44.71 18.25 -62.10
C SER A 50 -43.25 17.85 -61.89
N LEU A 51 -42.49 18.69 -61.20
CA LEU A 51 -41.09 18.42 -60.87
C LEU A 51 -41.00 17.81 -59.46
N PRO A 52 -40.76 16.49 -59.32
CA PRO A 52 -40.63 15.88 -58.01
C PRO A 52 -39.37 16.37 -57.30
N LEU A 53 -39.48 16.66 -56.02
CA LEU A 53 -38.39 17.13 -55.18
C LEU A 53 -37.76 15.96 -54.40
N SER A 54 -36.44 15.84 -54.45
CA SER A 54 -35.70 14.84 -53.67
C SER A 54 -35.73 15.17 -52.17
N SER A 55 -35.30 14.22 -51.34
CA SER A 55 -35.28 14.45 -49.89
C SER A 55 -34.31 15.53 -49.42
N ALA A 56 -33.29 15.80 -50.24
CA ALA A 56 -32.26 16.81 -49.99
C ALA A 56 -32.60 18.18 -50.61
N ALA A 57 -33.81 18.34 -51.18
CA ALA A 57 -34.24 19.62 -51.71
C ALA A 57 -34.59 20.59 -50.57
N GLU A 58 -34.00 21.79 -50.62
CA GLU A 58 -34.33 22.93 -49.78
C GLU A 58 -34.93 24.05 -50.62
N ILE A 59 -35.96 24.70 -50.09
CA ILE A 59 -36.62 25.83 -50.75
C ILE A 59 -36.23 27.11 -50.04
N THR A 60 -35.87 28.13 -50.81
CA THR A 60 -35.60 29.48 -50.29
C THR A 60 -36.46 30.48 -51.04
N LEU A 61 -37.19 31.31 -50.30
CA LEU A 61 -37.93 32.45 -50.81
C LEU A 61 -37.28 33.72 -50.27
N ALA A 62 -36.72 34.53 -51.16
CA ALA A 62 -36.22 35.85 -50.82
C ALA A 62 -37.28 36.89 -51.17
N MET A 63 -37.53 37.85 -50.29
CA MET A 63 -38.52 38.92 -50.47
C MET A 63 -37.93 40.26 -50.06
N VAL A 64 -38.20 41.29 -50.86
CA VAL A 64 -38.05 42.69 -50.49
C VAL A 64 -39.46 43.28 -50.42
N MET A 65 -39.85 43.73 -49.24
CA MET A 65 -41.18 44.25 -48.93
C MET A 65 -41.15 45.78 -48.84
N SER A 66 -42.29 46.41 -49.12
CA SER A 66 -42.45 47.86 -49.20
C SER A 66 -41.46 48.50 -50.19
N VAL A 67 -41.28 47.88 -51.35
CA VAL A 67 -40.34 48.34 -52.39
C VAL A 67 -40.71 49.75 -52.84
N GLY A 68 -39.72 50.65 -52.81
CA GLY A 68 -39.91 52.07 -53.16
C GLY A 68 -40.42 52.97 -52.04
N GLU A 69 -40.68 52.44 -50.84
CA GLU A 69 -40.97 53.22 -49.62
C GLU A 69 -39.67 53.60 -48.88
N GLU A 70 -39.75 54.51 -47.89
CA GLU A 70 -38.58 55.01 -47.12
C GLU A 70 -37.77 53.88 -46.45
N TYR A 71 -38.44 52.79 -46.07
CA TYR A 71 -37.84 51.63 -45.42
C TYR A 71 -38.25 50.32 -46.10
N GLU A 72 -37.39 49.80 -46.97
CA GLU A 72 -37.54 48.45 -47.52
C GLU A 72 -37.10 47.39 -46.50
N SER A 73 -37.91 46.35 -46.31
CA SER A 73 -37.59 45.22 -45.44
C SER A 73 -37.25 43.98 -46.24
N LYS A 74 -36.22 43.24 -45.83
CA LYS A 74 -35.71 42.07 -46.56
C LYS A 74 -35.88 40.81 -45.74
N TYR A 75 -36.50 39.80 -46.33
CA TYR A 75 -36.72 38.49 -45.72
C TYR A 75 -36.17 37.39 -46.59
N VAL A 76 -35.51 36.41 -45.97
CA VAL A 76 -35.13 35.14 -46.60
C VAL A 76 -35.72 34.04 -45.73
N VAL A 77 -36.64 33.27 -46.31
CA VAL A 77 -37.46 32.30 -45.58
C VAL A 77 -37.49 30.97 -46.31
N ASN A 78 -37.91 29.92 -45.59
CA ASN A 78 -37.89 28.55 -46.09
C ASN A 78 -39.34 28.03 -46.18
N PRO A 79 -39.96 28.05 -47.37
CA PRO A 79 -41.26 27.42 -47.58
C PRO A 79 -41.25 25.93 -47.19
N VAL A 80 -42.39 25.46 -46.67
CA VAL A 80 -42.57 24.07 -46.22
C VAL A 80 -43.02 23.22 -47.40
N ILE A 81 -42.29 22.14 -47.70
CA ILE A 81 -42.66 21.19 -48.76
C ILE A 81 -43.83 20.34 -48.29
N THR A 82 -45.01 20.53 -48.88
CA THR A 82 -46.24 19.81 -48.54
C THR A 82 -46.50 18.61 -49.44
N ASN A 83 -45.98 18.61 -50.68
CA ASN A 83 -46.05 17.45 -51.56
C ASN A 83 -44.79 17.31 -52.43
N ARG A 84 -43.88 16.43 -52.02
CA ARG A 84 -42.62 16.17 -52.74
C ARG A 84 -42.83 15.58 -54.13
N ALA A 85 -43.79 14.67 -54.30
CA ALA A 85 -44.03 14.01 -55.57
C ALA A 85 -44.56 14.97 -56.65
N LYS A 86 -45.31 16.00 -56.24
CA LYS A 86 -45.89 17.00 -57.13
C LYS A 86 -45.09 18.31 -57.20
N GLY A 87 -44.02 18.46 -56.41
CA GLY A 87 -43.25 19.70 -56.32
C GLY A 87 -44.07 20.86 -55.72
N ILE A 88 -44.83 20.60 -54.66
CA ILE A 88 -45.66 21.61 -53.99
C ILE A 88 -45.06 21.99 -52.64
N PHE A 89 -44.95 23.29 -52.40
CA PHE A 89 -44.53 23.86 -51.12
C PHE A 89 -45.27 25.16 -50.83
N GLU A 90 -45.37 25.49 -49.55
CA GLU A 90 -46.23 26.55 -49.04
C GLU A 90 -45.47 27.47 -48.10
N TYR A 91 -45.80 28.76 -48.13
CA TYR A 91 -45.31 29.74 -47.18
C TYR A 91 -46.45 30.66 -46.74
N SER A 92 -46.63 30.81 -45.43
CA SER A 92 -47.58 31.77 -44.87
C SER A 92 -46.82 32.98 -44.35
N LEU A 93 -47.25 34.18 -44.75
CA LEU A 93 -46.63 35.42 -44.27
C LEU A 93 -46.87 35.56 -42.75
N THR A 94 -45.86 36.05 -42.03
CA THR A 94 -46.00 36.37 -40.60
C THR A 94 -46.73 37.69 -40.41
N ASP A 95 -47.20 37.96 -39.18
CA ASP A 95 -47.86 39.23 -38.84
C ASP A 95 -46.93 40.43 -39.04
N ASP A 96 -45.63 40.25 -38.83
CA ASP A 96 -44.59 41.22 -39.14
C ASP A 96 -44.50 41.47 -40.65
N GLN A 97 -44.39 40.40 -41.45
CA GLN A 97 -44.29 40.49 -42.90
C GLN A 97 -45.54 41.08 -43.57
N ILE A 98 -46.73 40.73 -43.09
CA ILE A 98 -47.99 41.25 -43.63
C ILE A 98 -48.21 42.72 -43.24
N SER A 99 -47.50 43.24 -42.23
CA SER A 99 -47.59 44.66 -41.84
C SER A 99 -46.89 45.61 -42.83
N HIS A 100 -45.99 45.09 -43.66
CA HIS A 100 -45.28 45.86 -44.69
C HIS A 100 -46.16 46.08 -45.92
N ASN A 101 -47.04 47.08 -45.86
CA ASN A 101 -47.89 47.44 -47.00
C ASN A 101 -47.05 47.95 -48.19
N GLY A 102 -47.58 47.77 -49.39
CA GLY A 102 -46.96 48.16 -50.66
C GLY A 102 -46.50 46.96 -51.49
N GLN A 103 -45.63 47.24 -52.47
CA GLN A 103 -45.14 46.22 -53.39
C GLN A 103 -44.12 45.31 -52.73
N VAL A 104 -44.26 44.00 -52.94
CA VAL A 104 -43.28 42.98 -52.55
C VAL A 104 -42.67 42.37 -53.80
N ASN A 105 -41.35 42.45 -53.94
CA ASN A 105 -40.60 41.73 -54.96
C ASN A 105 -40.02 40.46 -54.35
N ALA A 106 -40.27 39.32 -54.99
CA ALA A 106 -39.91 38.01 -54.48
C ALA A 106 -39.15 37.16 -55.50
N GLU A 107 -38.22 36.35 -55.01
CA GLU A 107 -37.42 35.43 -55.81
C GLU A 107 -37.36 34.06 -55.14
N LEU A 108 -37.66 33.03 -55.92
CA LEU A 108 -37.79 31.66 -55.44
C LEU A 108 -36.64 30.79 -55.95
N TYR A 109 -36.04 30.03 -55.04
CA TYR A 109 -34.93 29.13 -55.32
C TYR A 109 -35.22 27.72 -54.82
N VAL A 110 -34.71 26.74 -55.57
CA VAL A 110 -34.60 25.34 -55.13
C VAL A 110 -33.11 25.01 -55.04
N LYS A 111 -32.69 24.47 -53.90
CA LYS A 111 -31.31 24.07 -53.63
C LYS A 111 -31.24 22.57 -53.35
N TYR A 112 -30.19 21.95 -53.85
CA TYR A 112 -29.76 20.58 -53.59
C TYR A 112 -28.29 20.64 -53.13
N PRO A 113 -27.74 19.57 -52.55
CA PRO A 113 -26.36 19.59 -52.02
C PRO A 113 -25.31 20.08 -53.01
N GLU A 114 -25.43 19.71 -54.29
CA GLU A 114 -24.43 20.00 -55.33
C GLU A 114 -24.91 21.03 -56.37
N GLN A 115 -26.15 21.52 -56.28
CA GLN A 115 -26.70 22.45 -57.27
C GLN A 115 -27.81 23.33 -56.70
N ALA A 116 -27.90 24.57 -57.18
CA ALA A 116 -28.99 25.49 -56.86
C ALA A 116 -29.54 26.12 -58.15
N MET A 117 -30.83 26.39 -58.17
CA MET A 117 -31.49 27.04 -59.30
C MET A 117 -32.51 28.08 -58.82
N GLN A 118 -32.55 29.19 -59.54
CA GLN A 118 -33.61 30.18 -59.45
C GLN A 118 -34.79 29.69 -60.30
N ILE A 119 -35.98 29.69 -59.71
CA ILE A 119 -37.20 29.16 -60.31
C ILE A 119 -37.99 30.29 -60.98
N ASN A 120 -38.25 31.35 -60.23
CA ASN A 120 -38.96 32.51 -60.75
C ASN A 120 -38.73 33.76 -59.90
N ARG A 121 -38.92 34.92 -60.53
CA ARG A 121 -38.99 36.21 -59.85
C ARG A 121 -40.36 36.81 -60.14
N PHE A 122 -41.10 37.09 -59.08
CA PHE A 122 -42.47 37.57 -59.15
C PHE A 122 -42.66 38.73 -58.17
N ASN A 123 -43.82 39.37 -58.25
CA ASN A 123 -44.21 40.38 -57.27
C ASN A 123 -45.65 40.16 -56.84
N PHE A 124 -45.98 40.73 -55.69
CA PHE A 124 -47.34 40.83 -55.19
C PHE A 124 -47.48 42.12 -54.39
N GLU A 125 -48.72 42.47 -54.05
CA GLU A 125 -49.04 43.68 -53.31
C GLU A 125 -49.68 43.34 -51.98
N ILE A 126 -49.25 44.04 -50.92
CA ILE A 126 -49.92 44.02 -49.62
C ILE A 126 -50.66 45.35 -49.51
N GLU A 127 -51.97 45.30 -49.62
CA GLU A 127 -52.83 46.46 -49.47
C GLU A 127 -53.00 46.82 -48.00
N LYS A 128 -52.76 48.09 -47.69
CA LYS A 128 -53.07 48.62 -46.37
C LYS A 128 -54.58 48.56 -46.16
N ALA A 129 -55.04 47.85 -45.14
CA ALA A 129 -56.46 47.80 -44.82
C ALA A 129 -56.96 49.16 -44.34
N MET A 130 -58.25 49.48 -44.59
CA MET A 130 -58.84 50.75 -44.14
C MET A 130 -58.79 50.94 -42.61
N ILE A 131 -58.80 49.86 -41.83
CA ILE A 131 -58.66 49.92 -40.37
C ILE A 131 -57.24 50.32 -39.93
N ASP A 132 -56.24 50.04 -40.77
CA ASP A 132 -54.85 50.42 -40.55
C ASP A 132 -54.54 51.79 -41.17
N ASP A 133 -55.43 52.29 -42.02
CA ASP A 133 -55.33 53.63 -42.58
C ASP A 133 -55.73 54.69 -41.55
N ASN A 134 -55.13 55.88 -41.64
CA ASN A 134 -55.36 56.96 -40.67
C ASN A 134 -56.79 57.50 -40.83
N PHE A 135 -57.78 56.81 -40.26
CA PHE A 135 -59.19 57.15 -40.43
C PHE A 135 -59.62 58.38 -39.62
N PHE A 136 -58.72 59.00 -38.84
CA PHE A 136 -59.04 60.22 -38.09
C PHE A 136 -57.85 61.19 -38.00
N PRO A 137 -58.05 62.51 -38.22
CA PRO A 137 -57.07 63.52 -37.87
C PRO A 137 -56.95 63.62 -36.34
N VAL A 138 -55.76 63.24 -35.83
CA VAL A 138 -55.17 63.46 -34.50
C VAL A 138 -56.11 63.91 -33.38
N ALA A 139 -56.48 62.97 -32.50
CA ALA A 139 -56.74 63.25 -31.08
C ALA A 139 -56.40 62.01 -30.23
N THR A 140 -55.25 62.06 -29.54
CA THR A 140 -54.85 61.28 -28.34
C THR A 140 -55.33 59.82 -28.23
N TYR A 141 -54.51 58.87 -28.68
CA TYR A 141 -54.64 57.46 -28.30
C TYR A 141 -53.63 57.15 -27.17
N TYR A 142 -54.15 56.91 -25.97
CA TYR A 142 -53.49 56.03 -25.01
C TYR A 142 -53.44 54.63 -25.64
N VAL A 143 -52.25 54.06 -25.77
CA VAL A 143 -52.06 52.74 -26.40
C VAL A 143 -51.86 51.73 -25.27
N GLU A 144 -52.73 50.73 -25.16
CA GLU A 144 -52.68 49.58 -24.21
C GLU A 144 -51.28 48.91 -24.14
N ARG A 145 -50.44 49.11 -25.16
CA ARG A 145 -49.04 48.68 -25.20
C ARG A 145 -48.15 49.42 -24.18
N TRP A 146 -48.42 50.70 -23.90
CA TRP A 146 -47.67 51.50 -22.90
C TRP A 146 -47.94 51.03 -21.48
N ASP A 147 -49.19 50.75 -21.11
CA ASP A 147 -49.55 50.22 -19.78
C ASP A 147 -48.84 48.88 -19.51
N ASN A 148 -48.72 48.04 -20.55
CA ASN A 148 -47.96 46.79 -20.44
C ASN A 148 -46.45 47.03 -20.25
N TYR A 149 -45.86 48.02 -20.92
CA TYR A 149 -44.46 48.38 -20.71
C TYR A 149 -44.20 49.00 -19.34
N GLU A 150 -45.10 49.87 -18.86
CA GLU A 150 -45.03 50.45 -17.52
C GLU A 150 -45.11 49.36 -16.46
N LYS A 151 -46.03 48.41 -16.60
CA LYS A 151 -46.12 47.25 -15.71
C LYS A 151 -44.85 46.40 -15.70
N ILE A 152 -44.31 46.05 -16.88
CA ILE A 152 -43.06 45.28 -16.98
C ILE A 152 -41.89 46.05 -16.35
N PHE A 153 -41.84 47.36 -16.55
CA PHE A 153 -40.81 48.21 -15.98
C PHE A 153 -40.90 48.25 -14.45
N ASP A 154 -42.10 48.45 -13.89
CA ASP A 154 -42.33 48.46 -12.45
C ASP A 154 -42.01 47.09 -11.80
N GLU A 155 -42.43 45.99 -12.44
CA GLU A 155 -42.09 44.63 -11.99
C GLU A 155 -40.57 44.40 -12.01
N SER A 156 -39.89 44.87 -13.07
CA SER A 156 -38.43 44.76 -13.21
C SER A 156 -37.69 45.60 -12.16
N VAL A 157 -38.16 46.83 -11.89
CA VAL A 157 -37.59 47.71 -10.87
C VAL A 157 -37.79 47.10 -9.49
N ALA A 158 -38.97 46.56 -9.19
CA ALA A 158 -39.25 45.89 -7.92
C ALA A 158 -38.37 44.65 -7.72
N GLU A 159 -38.17 43.83 -8.77
CA GLU A 159 -37.27 42.68 -8.71
C GLU A 159 -35.82 43.11 -8.49
N LEU A 160 -35.35 44.17 -9.16
CA LEU A 160 -34.02 44.72 -8.97
C LEU A 160 -33.81 45.23 -7.54
N SER A 161 -34.80 45.95 -6.97
CA SER A 161 -34.77 46.40 -5.57
C SER A 161 -34.65 45.23 -4.59
N ASN A 162 -35.45 44.18 -4.77
CA ASN A 162 -35.38 42.98 -3.92
C ASN A 162 -34.01 42.28 -4.02
N LYS A 163 -33.43 42.20 -5.22
CA LYS A 163 -32.09 41.63 -5.41
C LYS A 163 -31.01 42.48 -4.75
N LEU A 164 -31.14 43.81 -4.80
CA LEU A 164 -30.21 44.73 -4.17
C LEU A 164 -30.24 44.58 -2.64
N GLU A 165 -31.43 44.54 -2.03
CA GLU A 165 -31.58 44.30 -0.59
C GLU A 165 -30.99 42.94 -0.17
N ALA A 166 -31.21 41.89 -0.96
CA ALA A 166 -30.63 40.57 -0.70
C ALA A 166 -29.09 40.57 -0.77
N LEU A 167 -28.50 41.40 -1.65
CA LEU A 167 -27.05 41.57 -1.73
C LEU A 167 -26.51 42.29 -0.49
N ASP A 168 -27.19 43.32 -0.01
CA ASP A 168 -26.80 44.03 1.22
C ASP A 168 -26.83 43.09 2.43
N VAL A 169 -27.89 42.30 2.59
CA VAL A 169 -27.97 41.28 3.65
C VAL A 169 -26.83 40.26 3.54
N ARG A 170 -26.43 39.87 2.34
CA ARG A 170 -25.31 38.93 2.14
C ARG A 170 -23.98 39.59 2.48
N ALA A 171 -23.79 40.86 2.14
CA ALA A 171 -22.60 41.62 2.48
C ALA A 171 -22.44 41.75 4.00
N ASP A 172 -23.51 42.10 4.72
CA ASP A 172 -23.52 42.20 6.18
C ASP A 172 -23.21 40.86 6.87
N ASN A 173 -23.74 39.75 6.34
CA ASN A 173 -23.43 38.42 6.85
C ASN A 173 -21.95 38.06 6.66
N ILE A 174 -21.37 38.37 5.49
CA ILE A 174 -19.94 38.14 5.24
C ILE A 174 -19.10 38.99 6.18
N GLN A 175 -19.46 40.26 6.37
CA GLN A 175 -18.77 41.16 7.29
C GLN A 175 -18.81 40.61 8.73
N THR A 176 -19.98 40.18 9.19
CA THR A 176 -20.16 39.56 10.52
C THR A 176 -19.30 38.31 10.68
N GLN A 177 -19.23 37.45 9.66
CA GLN A 177 -18.36 36.26 9.68
C GLN A 177 -16.89 36.65 9.76
N PHE A 178 -16.47 37.65 9.00
CA PHE A 178 -15.10 38.14 9.03
C PHE A 178 -14.73 38.73 10.40
N ASP A 179 -15.62 39.54 10.97
CA ASP A 179 -15.41 40.15 12.29
C ASP A 179 -15.44 39.12 13.43
N SER A 180 -16.08 37.96 13.21
CA SER A 180 -16.07 36.84 14.16
C SER A 180 -14.75 36.07 14.19
N PHE A 181 -13.85 36.25 13.21
CA PHE A 181 -12.51 35.69 13.27
C PHE A 181 -11.68 36.46 14.31
N SER A 182 -11.45 35.83 15.47
CA SER A 182 -10.50 36.37 16.44
C SER A 182 -9.08 36.17 15.92
N PRO A 183 -8.24 37.23 15.85
CA PRO A 183 -6.82 37.10 15.56
C PRO A 183 -6.07 36.15 16.50
N GLU A 184 -6.59 35.92 17.71
CA GLU A 184 -6.03 35.03 18.73
C GLU A 184 -6.11 33.54 18.35
N GLN A 185 -6.96 33.19 17.38
CA GLN A 185 -7.03 31.81 16.84
C GLN A 185 -5.83 31.48 15.95
N PHE A 186 -5.12 32.50 15.46
CA PHE A 186 -3.91 32.32 14.68
C PHE A 186 -2.71 32.47 15.60
N THR A 187 -1.89 31.42 15.69
CA THR A 187 -0.61 31.52 16.40
C THR A 187 0.21 32.64 15.76
N PRO A 188 0.71 33.62 16.55
CA PRO A 188 1.59 34.65 16.02
C PRO A 188 2.78 34.02 15.29
N LYS A 189 3.18 34.63 14.18
CA LYS A 189 4.35 34.17 13.40
C LYS A 189 5.58 33.95 14.30
N GLU A 190 5.78 34.85 15.25
CA GLU A 190 6.87 34.78 16.22
C GLU A 190 6.81 33.52 17.10
N GLU A 191 5.62 33.15 17.61
CA GLU A 191 5.46 31.92 18.41
C GLU A 191 5.72 30.66 17.58
N PHE A 192 5.27 30.65 16.34
CA PHE A 192 5.52 29.54 15.42
C PHE A 192 7.01 29.40 15.08
N GLU A 193 7.70 30.50 14.80
CA GLU A 193 9.14 30.53 14.55
C GLU A 193 9.92 30.10 15.80
N ASN A 194 9.53 30.60 16.98
CA ASN A 194 10.12 30.20 18.26
C ASN A 194 10.02 28.70 18.50
N HIS A 195 8.88 28.07 18.18
CA HIS A 195 8.73 26.62 18.29
C HIS A 195 9.66 25.86 17.34
N ILE A 196 9.67 26.20 16.04
CA ILE A 196 10.47 25.50 15.01
C ILE A 196 11.96 25.50 15.35
N TYR A 197 12.46 26.59 15.93
CA TYR A 197 13.87 26.74 16.28
C TYR A 197 14.20 26.35 17.73
N ASN A 198 13.23 25.83 18.48
CA ASN A 198 13.44 25.44 19.86
C ASN A 198 14.21 24.11 19.97
N SER A 199 15.51 24.21 20.26
CA SER A 199 16.40 23.06 20.47
C SER A 199 16.12 22.24 21.73
N ASP A 200 15.34 22.77 22.67
CA ASP A 200 14.98 22.02 23.89
C ASP A 200 13.86 21.00 23.63
N ILE A 201 13.06 21.23 22.58
CA ILE A 201 11.93 20.37 22.20
C ILE A 201 12.29 19.54 20.96
N HIS A 202 13.08 20.11 20.03
CA HIS A 202 13.47 19.44 18.80
C HIS A 202 14.84 18.76 18.91
N VAL A 203 14.93 17.54 18.38
CA VAL A 203 16.21 16.84 18.22
C VAL A 203 17.06 17.62 17.22
N THR A 204 18.15 18.20 17.71
CA THR A 204 19.11 18.92 16.87
C THR A 204 20.04 17.97 16.13
N ILE A 205 20.72 18.49 15.11
CA ILE A 205 21.81 17.78 14.44
C ILE A 205 22.95 17.45 15.42
N ALA A 206 23.23 18.34 16.37
CA ALA A 206 24.25 18.10 17.40
C ALA A 206 23.88 16.91 18.31
N ASN A 207 22.60 16.77 18.67
CA ASN A 207 22.11 15.59 19.40
C ASN A 207 22.35 14.30 18.60
N LYS A 208 22.04 14.29 17.30
CA LYS A 208 22.25 13.12 16.44
C LYS A 208 23.73 12.74 16.36
N ILE A 209 24.62 13.70 16.09
CA ILE A 209 26.07 13.48 16.05
C ILE A 209 26.58 12.94 17.40
N ALA A 210 26.11 13.50 18.52
CA ALA A 210 26.49 13.05 19.85
C ALA A 210 25.96 11.65 20.20
N TRP A 211 24.85 11.21 19.61
CA TRP A 211 24.34 9.85 19.76
C TRP A 211 25.11 8.86 18.87
N GLU A 212 25.39 9.25 17.62
CA GLU A 212 26.18 8.45 16.67
C GLU A 212 27.64 8.26 17.15
N SER A 213 28.20 9.21 17.90
CA SER A 213 29.54 9.07 18.47
C SER A 213 29.61 8.12 19.68
N LYS A 214 28.48 7.84 20.35
CA LYS A 214 28.45 6.92 21.50
C LYS A 214 28.59 5.46 21.08
N GLU A 215 28.13 5.11 19.89
CA GLU A 215 28.26 3.76 19.35
C GLU A 215 28.23 3.81 17.82
N THR A 216 29.30 3.32 17.18
CA THR A 216 29.35 3.13 15.74
C THR A 216 29.21 1.64 15.40
N MET A 217 28.83 1.34 14.16
CA MET A 217 28.81 -0.03 13.66
C MET A 217 30.18 -0.73 13.83
N GLU A 218 31.27 0.01 13.60
CA GLU A 218 32.64 -0.47 13.84
C GLU A 218 32.91 -0.72 15.33
N GLY A 219 32.44 0.17 16.21
CA GLY A 219 32.57 0.03 17.66
C GLY A 219 31.83 -1.21 18.19
N SER A 220 30.63 -1.45 17.68
CA SER A 220 29.83 -2.64 18.01
C SER A 220 30.50 -3.92 17.52
N GLN A 221 31.04 -3.91 16.30
CA GLN A 221 31.79 -5.05 15.75
C GLN A 221 33.05 -5.35 16.60
N ALA A 222 33.81 -4.31 16.98
CA ALA A 222 35.00 -4.49 17.82
C ALA A 222 34.68 -5.08 19.21
N LYS A 223 33.54 -4.72 19.81
CA LYS A 223 33.06 -5.32 21.06
C LYS A 223 32.67 -6.78 20.88
N ALA A 224 31.98 -7.12 19.79
CA ALA A 224 31.61 -8.49 19.46
C ALA A 224 32.85 -9.37 19.22
N ASP A 225 33.84 -8.86 18.49
CA ASP A 225 35.10 -9.56 18.21
C ASP A 225 35.90 -9.79 19.49
N ARG A 226 35.95 -8.79 20.39
CA ARG A 226 36.59 -8.93 21.70
C ARG A 226 35.89 -10.00 22.54
N ALA A 227 34.55 -9.98 22.61
CA ALA A 227 33.80 -11.00 23.35
C ALA A 227 34.07 -12.41 22.80
N LEU A 228 34.17 -12.58 21.47
CA LEU A 228 34.53 -13.85 20.85
C LEU A 228 35.96 -14.28 21.19
N ALA A 229 36.92 -13.35 21.18
CA ALA A 229 38.31 -13.62 21.53
C ALA A 229 38.44 -14.05 23.00
N ASP A 230 37.80 -13.33 23.92
CA ASP A 230 37.79 -13.62 25.35
C ASP A 230 37.14 -14.98 25.64
N ALA A 231 36.03 -15.30 24.99
CA ALA A 231 35.37 -16.60 25.12
C ALA A 231 36.25 -17.76 24.64
N LYS A 232 36.96 -17.59 23.51
CA LYS A 232 37.92 -18.59 23.02
C LYS A 232 39.08 -18.79 24.00
N ALA A 233 39.62 -17.70 24.54
CA ALA A 233 40.72 -17.76 25.50
C ALA A 233 40.30 -18.47 26.80
N ASP A 234 39.13 -18.12 27.36
CA ASP A 234 38.58 -18.76 28.56
C ASP A 234 38.29 -20.25 28.33
N SER A 235 37.67 -20.60 27.19
CA SER A 235 37.40 -22.00 26.84
C SER A 235 38.69 -22.81 26.71
N GLN A 236 39.73 -22.26 26.09
CA GLN A 236 41.02 -22.93 25.96
C GLN A 236 41.69 -23.10 27.34
N ALA A 237 41.65 -22.08 28.19
CA ALA A 237 42.20 -22.15 29.54
C ALA A 237 41.51 -23.24 30.38
N LYS A 238 40.17 -23.32 30.32
CA LYS A 238 39.39 -24.36 31.00
C LYS A 238 39.68 -25.75 30.47
N ALA A 239 39.81 -25.92 29.15
CA ALA A 239 40.16 -27.20 28.55
C ALA A 239 41.57 -27.67 28.96
N ASN A 240 42.54 -26.76 28.95
CA ASN A 240 43.90 -27.04 29.41
C ASN A 240 43.93 -27.40 30.90
N GLN A 241 43.20 -26.66 31.74
CA GLN A 241 43.11 -26.96 33.17
C GLN A 241 42.46 -28.33 33.41
N ALA A 242 41.37 -28.65 32.71
CA ALA A 242 40.73 -29.96 32.81
C ALA A 242 41.68 -31.11 32.41
N LEU A 243 42.52 -30.91 31.39
CA LEU A 243 43.53 -31.89 30.99
C LEU A 243 44.60 -32.06 32.08
N VAL A 244 45.08 -30.96 32.67
CA VAL A 244 46.05 -30.99 33.78
C VAL A 244 45.45 -31.72 34.98
N ASP A 245 44.22 -31.39 35.37
CA ASP A 245 43.54 -32.01 36.51
C ASP A 245 43.32 -33.51 36.28
N ALA A 246 42.96 -33.92 35.05
CA ALA A 246 42.81 -35.33 34.68
C ALA A 246 44.14 -36.10 34.76
N ASN A 247 45.24 -35.50 34.31
CA ASN A 247 46.57 -36.09 34.42
C ASN A 247 46.99 -36.23 35.89
N ILE A 248 46.82 -35.18 36.71
CA ILE A 248 47.13 -35.21 38.14
C ILE A 248 46.31 -36.29 38.86
N TYR A 249 45.03 -36.42 38.55
CA TYR A 249 44.18 -37.45 39.12
C TYR A 249 44.69 -38.86 38.76
N THR A 250 45.02 -39.07 37.48
CA THR A 250 45.51 -40.37 36.99
C THR A 250 46.85 -40.74 37.64
N ASP A 251 47.81 -39.83 37.64
CA ASP A 251 49.15 -40.03 38.22
C ASP A 251 49.08 -40.33 39.73
N ASN A 252 48.22 -39.62 40.46
CA ASN A 252 48.05 -39.83 41.90
C ASN A 252 47.25 -41.10 42.22
N SER A 253 46.31 -41.52 41.36
CA SER A 253 45.52 -42.72 41.59
C SER A 253 46.40 -43.98 41.59
N SER A 254 47.41 -44.03 40.72
CA SER A 254 48.27 -45.22 40.56
C SER A 254 49.58 -45.16 41.36
N LYS A 255 49.74 -44.15 42.24
CA LYS A 255 51.00 -43.92 42.94
C LYS A 255 51.18 -44.87 44.12
N GLU A 256 52.19 -45.73 44.01
CA GLU A 256 52.63 -46.61 45.09
C GLU A 256 53.19 -45.83 46.28
N THR A 257 52.78 -46.23 47.48
CA THR A 257 53.37 -45.79 48.75
C THR A 257 53.91 -47.00 49.51
N LEU A 258 55.23 -47.09 49.61
CA LEU A 258 55.91 -48.12 50.39
C LEU A 258 55.65 -47.90 51.89
N VAL A 259 55.00 -48.86 52.54
CA VAL A 259 54.74 -48.84 54.00
C VAL A 259 55.91 -49.49 54.74
N TRP A 260 56.45 -50.57 54.19
CA TRP A 260 57.56 -51.29 54.78
C TRP A 260 58.34 -52.08 53.73
N SER A 261 59.65 -52.20 53.92
CA SER A 261 60.48 -53.17 53.22
C SER A 261 61.51 -53.80 54.15
N GLY A 262 61.88 -55.05 53.88
CA GLY A 262 62.82 -55.79 54.70
C GLY A 262 62.67 -57.30 54.54
N SER A 263 63.20 -58.08 55.48
CA SER A 263 63.11 -59.54 55.47
C SER A 263 62.41 -60.01 56.73
N SER A 264 61.19 -60.55 56.62
CA SER A 264 60.50 -61.12 57.79
C SER A 264 59.74 -62.38 57.43
N TYR A 265 59.68 -63.36 58.35
CA TYR A 265 58.73 -64.47 58.22
C TYR A 265 57.27 -64.02 58.27
N PHE A 266 57.04 -62.77 58.66
CA PHE A 266 55.73 -62.16 58.84
C PHE A 266 54.91 -62.90 59.90
N LEU A 267 55.43 -62.86 61.14
CA LEU A 267 54.79 -63.41 62.33
C LEU A 267 53.66 -62.50 62.82
N GLU A 268 52.85 -62.98 63.77
CA GLU A 268 51.74 -62.21 64.37
C GLU A 268 52.15 -60.89 65.02
N THR A 269 53.41 -60.79 65.47
CA THR A 269 53.99 -59.56 66.05
C THR A 269 54.34 -58.50 65.01
N HIS A 270 54.37 -58.85 63.73
CA HIS A 270 54.64 -57.91 62.64
C HIS A 270 53.33 -57.33 62.15
N ILE A 271 53.09 -56.06 62.49
CA ILE A 271 51.92 -55.30 62.10
C ILE A 271 52.39 -54.04 61.40
N PHE A 272 51.94 -53.85 60.17
CA PHE A 272 52.21 -52.66 59.39
C PHE A 272 50.90 -51.92 59.16
N SER A 273 50.87 -50.64 59.53
CA SER A 273 49.66 -49.82 59.51
C SER A 273 49.80 -48.64 58.55
N TRP A 274 48.66 -48.17 58.05
CA TRP A 274 48.55 -47.03 57.15
C TRP A 274 47.25 -46.26 57.40
N ASP A 275 47.18 -45.07 56.81
CA ASP A 275 45.96 -44.27 56.76
C ASP A 275 45.01 -44.83 55.69
N ALA A 276 43.80 -45.23 56.08
CA ALA A 276 42.80 -45.78 55.16
C ALA A 276 42.42 -44.82 54.01
N THR A 277 42.58 -43.51 54.20
CA THR A 277 42.30 -42.50 53.15
C THR A 277 43.36 -42.51 52.03
N LYS A 278 44.55 -43.04 52.32
CA LYS A 278 45.66 -43.18 51.38
C LYS A 278 45.61 -44.46 50.55
N VAL A 279 44.77 -45.43 50.92
CA VAL A 279 44.51 -46.62 50.09
C VAL A 279 43.45 -46.26 49.06
N LYS A 280 43.85 -45.99 47.82
CA LYS A 280 42.94 -45.73 46.69
C LYS A 280 42.46 -47.02 46.04
N HIS A 281 43.36 -47.98 45.82
CA HIS A 281 43.07 -49.23 45.13
C HIS A 281 43.26 -50.47 46.00
N GLY A 282 44.28 -50.51 46.87
CA GLY A 282 44.53 -51.72 47.66
C GLY A 282 45.94 -51.82 48.25
N VAL A 283 46.27 -53.03 48.71
CA VAL A 283 47.56 -53.34 49.32
C VAL A 283 48.24 -54.43 48.51
N LEU A 284 49.50 -54.22 48.16
CA LEU A 284 50.36 -55.23 47.56
C LEU A 284 51.36 -55.75 48.59
N LEU A 285 51.41 -57.06 48.72
CA LEU A 285 52.40 -57.76 49.53
C LEU A 285 53.34 -58.51 48.60
N GLU A 286 54.64 -58.27 48.77
CA GLU A 286 55.68 -58.98 48.04
C GLU A 286 56.39 -59.96 48.97
N PHE A 287 56.60 -61.18 48.49
CA PHE A 287 57.37 -62.21 49.18
C PHE A 287 58.49 -62.72 48.27
N SER A 288 59.60 -63.20 48.85
CA SER A 288 60.64 -63.92 48.11
C SER A 288 61.10 -65.15 48.88
N ARG A 289 61.90 -66.00 48.24
CA ARG A 289 62.44 -67.20 48.87
C ARG A 289 63.33 -66.86 50.05
N TYR A 290 63.26 -67.72 51.06
CA TYR A 290 64.06 -67.63 52.26
C TYR A 290 64.58 -69.02 52.63
N ALA A 291 65.87 -69.12 52.96
CA ALA A 291 66.49 -70.35 53.44
C ALA A 291 66.85 -70.19 54.92
N PRO A 292 66.23 -70.96 55.85
CA PRO A 292 66.58 -70.95 57.26
C PRO A 292 68.09 -71.13 57.48
N GLY A 293 68.72 -70.20 58.22
CA GLY A 293 70.15 -70.19 58.48
C GLY A 293 71.01 -69.51 57.41
N THR A 294 70.51 -69.30 56.19
CA THR A 294 71.21 -68.60 55.09
C THR A 294 70.65 -67.20 54.83
N GLY A 295 69.34 -67.00 55.02
CA GLY A 295 68.66 -65.71 54.82
C GLY A 295 67.82 -65.65 53.53
N VAL A 296 67.43 -64.43 53.17
CA VAL A 296 66.66 -64.15 51.94
C VAL A 296 67.46 -64.53 50.70
N GLN A 297 66.73 -64.96 49.67
CA GLN A 297 67.29 -65.30 48.37
C GLN A 297 66.79 -64.29 47.33
N ASP A 298 67.64 -63.92 46.39
CA ASP A 298 67.32 -62.96 45.32
C ASP A 298 66.56 -63.60 44.14
N TYR A 299 65.75 -64.63 44.41
CA TYR A 299 64.90 -65.30 43.43
C TYR A 299 63.57 -65.75 44.06
N GLY A 300 62.62 -66.13 43.21
CA GLY A 300 61.32 -66.64 43.64
C GLY A 300 60.40 -65.56 44.25
N TYR A 301 60.49 -64.34 43.73
CA TYR A 301 59.60 -63.24 44.09
C TYR A 301 58.15 -63.53 43.67
N ILE A 302 57.19 -63.20 44.53
CA ILE A 302 55.76 -63.30 44.28
C ILE A 302 55.02 -62.13 44.90
N GLN A 303 54.03 -61.60 44.19
CA GLN A 303 53.21 -60.49 44.65
C GLN A 303 51.76 -60.90 44.79
N TYR A 304 51.12 -60.39 45.84
CA TYR A 304 49.70 -60.56 46.12
C TYR A 304 49.06 -59.19 46.31
N PHE A 305 48.15 -58.84 45.41
CA PHE A 305 47.36 -57.62 45.51
C PHE A 305 46.00 -57.92 46.15
N PHE A 306 45.64 -57.13 47.15
CA PHE A 306 44.36 -57.15 47.84
C PHE A 306 43.65 -55.84 47.61
N SER A 307 42.53 -55.88 46.87
CA SER A 307 41.76 -54.68 46.59
C SER A 307 41.23 -54.05 47.89
N LYS A 308 40.99 -52.75 47.87
CA LYS A 308 40.40 -52.02 49.00
C LYS A 308 39.09 -52.65 49.49
N GLU A 309 38.26 -53.12 48.57
CA GLU A 309 37.00 -53.82 48.88
C GLU A 309 37.27 -55.17 49.56
N TYR A 310 38.37 -55.86 49.21
CA TYR A 310 38.79 -57.07 49.90
C TYR A 310 39.12 -56.80 51.37
N LEU A 311 39.84 -55.70 51.67
CA LEU A 311 40.21 -55.31 53.03
C LEU A 311 38.97 -55.09 53.91
N VAL A 312 37.91 -54.50 53.34
CA VAL A 312 36.65 -54.24 54.05
C VAL A 312 35.84 -55.54 54.21
N ARG A 313 35.65 -56.30 53.13
CA ARG A 313 34.83 -57.53 53.13
C ARG A 313 35.41 -58.65 53.98
N ASN A 314 36.74 -58.73 54.04
CA ASN A 314 37.48 -59.78 54.77
C ASN A 314 38.26 -59.22 55.96
N ASN A 315 37.77 -58.12 56.55
CA ASN A 315 38.43 -57.43 57.67
C ASN A 315 38.84 -58.39 58.79
N ASN A 316 40.14 -58.43 59.06
CA ASN A 316 40.81 -59.26 60.07
C ASN A 316 40.59 -60.78 59.95
N LYS A 317 40.07 -61.26 58.81
CA LYS A 317 39.94 -62.70 58.54
C LYS A 317 41.29 -63.27 58.11
N ALA A 318 41.57 -64.49 58.55
CA ALA A 318 42.75 -65.23 58.12
C ALA A 318 42.65 -65.49 56.61
N THR A 319 43.56 -64.90 55.84
CA THR A 319 43.69 -65.09 54.40
C THR A 319 44.92 -65.93 54.14
N TRP A 320 44.78 -67.01 53.36
CA TRP A 320 45.90 -67.84 52.95
C TRP A 320 46.37 -67.45 51.56
N VAL A 321 47.67 -67.18 51.44
CA VAL A 321 48.34 -67.01 50.16
C VAL A 321 49.32 -68.16 49.93
N ASN A 322 49.27 -68.77 48.76
CA ASN A 322 50.10 -69.93 48.42
C ASN A 322 51.53 -69.48 48.11
N MET A 323 52.52 -70.31 48.42
CA MET A 323 53.93 -70.01 48.13
C MET A 323 54.45 -71.07 47.14
N PRO A 324 54.45 -70.78 45.83
CA PRO A 324 54.65 -71.80 44.79
C PRO A 324 56.06 -72.39 44.76
N GLY A 325 56.14 -73.69 44.53
CA GLY A 325 57.41 -74.43 44.37
C GLY A 325 58.12 -74.79 45.68
N ALA A 326 57.49 -74.62 46.85
CA ALA A 326 57.93 -75.34 48.04
C ALA A 326 57.47 -76.79 47.90
N THR A 327 58.36 -77.76 48.13
CA THR A 327 58.08 -79.20 48.03
C THR A 327 56.89 -79.65 48.88
N ASP A 328 56.51 -78.85 49.89
CA ASP A 328 55.53 -79.18 50.92
C ASP A 328 54.33 -78.21 51.00
N ALA A 329 53.94 -77.55 49.90
CA ALA A 329 52.77 -76.67 49.85
C ALA A 329 52.81 -75.50 50.87
N ALA A 330 53.95 -74.80 50.96
CA ALA A 330 54.10 -73.61 51.80
C ALA A 330 53.01 -72.56 51.53
N LYS A 331 52.57 -71.89 52.59
CA LYS A 331 51.60 -70.78 52.53
C LYS A 331 51.98 -69.69 53.53
N LYS A 332 51.44 -68.49 53.34
CA LYS A 332 51.42 -67.47 54.40
C LYS A 332 49.98 -67.21 54.81
N THR A 333 49.75 -67.22 56.12
CA THR A 333 48.52 -66.72 56.72
C THR A 333 48.72 -65.24 57.02
N ILE A 334 47.86 -64.40 56.46
CA ILE A 334 47.88 -62.96 56.65
C ILE A 334 46.52 -62.49 57.14
N ARG A 335 46.49 -61.36 57.86
CA ARG A 335 45.25 -60.70 58.27
C ARG A 335 45.31 -59.26 57.81
N LEU A 336 44.32 -58.88 57.02
CA LEU A 336 44.21 -57.55 56.43
C LEU A 336 43.03 -56.82 57.06
N THR A 337 43.24 -55.57 57.41
CA THR A 337 42.19 -54.62 57.81
C THR A 337 42.24 -53.42 56.87
N PRO A 338 41.24 -52.53 56.88
CA PRO A 338 41.29 -51.29 56.11
C PRO A 338 42.51 -50.40 56.41
N THR A 339 43.17 -50.58 57.57
CA THR A 339 44.26 -49.73 58.06
C THR A 339 45.56 -50.48 58.36
N SER A 340 45.62 -51.80 58.19
CA SER A 340 46.82 -52.57 58.52
C SER A 340 46.87 -53.96 57.90
N VAL A 341 48.07 -54.55 57.89
CA VAL A 341 48.29 -55.97 57.64
C VAL A 341 49.13 -56.56 58.78
N SER A 342 48.78 -57.77 59.20
CA SER A 342 49.59 -58.56 60.12
C SER A 342 49.81 -59.98 59.64
N GLY A 343 50.90 -60.55 60.15
CA GLY A 343 51.25 -61.95 59.98
C GLY A 343 50.50 -62.88 60.94
N ASP A 344 50.97 -64.12 61.03
CA ASP A 344 50.42 -65.14 61.92
C ASP A 344 51.57 -66.00 62.48
N ALA A 345 51.43 -66.51 63.71
CA ALA A 345 52.46 -67.33 64.35
C ALA A 345 52.85 -68.56 63.51
N THR A 346 51.90 -69.13 62.76
CA THR A 346 52.11 -70.29 61.87
C THR A 346 53.10 -70.00 60.73
N ASN A 347 53.33 -68.74 60.37
CA ASN A 347 54.25 -68.37 59.30
C ASN A 347 55.73 -68.62 59.67
N GLY A 348 56.04 -68.75 60.97
CA GLY A 348 57.35 -69.08 61.50
C GLY A 348 57.65 -70.58 61.57
N GLN A 349 56.72 -71.44 61.12
CA GLN A 349 56.87 -72.89 61.12
C GLN A 349 57.13 -73.41 59.70
N ALA A 350 57.93 -74.48 59.58
CA ALA A 350 58.12 -75.14 58.29
C ALA A 350 56.79 -75.72 57.78
N PRO A 351 56.49 -75.67 56.47
CA PRO A 351 57.32 -75.15 55.37
C PRO A 351 57.15 -73.65 55.07
N SER A 352 56.33 -72.93 55.85
CA SER A 352 56.04 -71.50 55.67
C SER A 352 57.26 -70.59 55.85
N THR A 353 58.32 -71.06 56.52
CA THR A 353 59.60 -70.36 56.66
C THR A 353 60.41 -70.28 55.36
N SER A 354 60.04 -71.00 54.30
CA SER A 354 60.73 -70.95 53.00
C SER A 354 60.52 -69.66 52.22
N TYR A 355 59.73 -68.72 52.76
CA TYR A 355 59.45 -67.42 52.17
C TYR A 355 59.48 -66.32 53.23
N ALA A 356 59.95 -65.14 52.84
CA ALA A 356 59.92 -63.94 53.67
C ALA A 356 59.12 -62.83 52.97
N LEU A 357 58.36 -62.06 53.74
CA LEU A 357 57.78 -60.80 53.29
C LEU A 357 58.94 -59.84 53.00
N ARG A 358 58.83 -59.19 51.84
CA ARG A 358 59.81 -58.26 51.28
C ARG A 358 59.34 -56.83 51.29
N ALA A 359 58.08 -56.61 50.95
CA ALA A 359 57.48 -55.29 50.91
C ALA A 359 55.99 -55.31 51.27
N VAL A 360 55.55 -54.21 51.86
CA VAL A 360 54.15 -53.84 52.00
C VAL A 360 53.99 -52.49 51.32
N THR A 361 53.17 -52.44 50.29
CA THR A 361 52.90 -51.23 49.50
C THR A 361 51.41 -50.99 49.44
N ILE A 362 50.98 -49.73 49.58
CA ILE A 362 49.59 -49.33 49.33
C ILE A 362 49.49 -48.52 48.04
N PHE A 363 48.36 -48.67 47.37
CA PHE A 363 47.94 -47.92 46.19
C PHE A 363 46.69 -47.15 46.55
#